data_AF-A0A371WHV3-F1
#
_entry.id   AF-A0A371WHV3-F1
#
_cell.length_a   1.000
_cell.length_b   1.000
_cell.length_c   1.000
_cell.angle_alpha   90.00
_cell.angle_beta   90.00
_cell.angle_gamma   90.00
#
_symmetry.space_group_name_H-M   'P 1'
#
loop_
_entity.id
_entity.type
_entity.pdbx_description
1 polymer ?
#
loop_
_entity_poly.entity_id
_entity_poly.type
_entity_poly.pdbx_seq_one_letter_code
_entity_poly.pdbx_strand_id
1 'polypeptide(L)' 'MSVRAIGGKVVAWIVRILLLLAGMIAALFVARDAVNFPIIQAVSGMLLFVALVAAIALWPRQKEH' A
#
# COMPACT_ATOMS: atom_id res chain seq x y z
N MET A 1 13.69 20.76 15.29
CA MET A 1 13.46 19.64 14.35
C MET A 1 12.16 19.94 13.59
N SER A 2 12.22 20.23 12.29
CA SER A 2 11.08 20.79 11.52
C SER A 2 10.00 19.74 11.25
N VAL A 3 8.73 20.04 11.54
CA VAL A 3 7.56 19.15 11.37
C VAL A 3 7.44 18.57 9.94
N ARG A 4 7.91 19.31 8.92
CA ARG A 4 7.98 18.83 7.52
C ARG A 4 8.87 17.59 7.34
N ALA A 5 9.96 17.48 8.11
CA ALA A 5 10.88 16.35 8.04
C ALA A 5 10.28 15.07 8.63
N ILE A 6 9.32 15.18 9.54
CA ILE A 6 8.62 14.04 10.15
C ILE A 6 7.58 13.50 9.15
N GLY A 7 6.82 14.39 8.51
CA GLY A 7 5.82 14.00 7.50
C GLY A 7 6.42 13.19 6.34
N GLY A 8 7.57 13.63 5.79
CA GLY A 8 8.25 12.89 4.73
C GLY A 8 8.72 11.49 5.14
N LYS A 9 9.15 11.33 6.40
CA LYS A 9 9.54 10.02 6.96
C LYS A 9 8.34 9.09 7.10
N VAL A 10 7.21 9.59 7.58
CA VAL A 10 5.97 8.80 7.75
C VAL A 10 5.46 8.31 6.39
N VAL A 11 5.39 9.20 5.39
CA VAL A 11 4.98 8.83 4.02
C VAL A 11 5.91 7.77 3.44
N ALA A 12 7.23 7.94 3.58
CA ALA A 12 8.19 6.94 3.09
C ALA A 12 8.01 5.56 3.74
N TRP A 13 7.70 5.50 5.03
CA TRP A 13 7.41 4.24 5.72
C TRP A 13 6.10 3.61 5.27
N ILE A 14 5.04 4.39 5.09
CA ILE A 14 3.75 3.90 4.56
C ILE A 14 3.95 3.29 3.17
N VAL A 15 4.62 4.02 2.27
CA VAL A 15 4.89 3.54 0.90
C VAL A 15 5.72 2.26 0.94
N ARG A 16 6.73 2.16 1.80
CA ARG A 16 7.55 0.94 1.95
C ARG A 16 6.72 -0.27 2.36
N ILE A 17 5.87 -0.12 3.38
CA ILE A 17 4.99 -1.21 3.85
C ILE A 17 4.07 -1.66 2.72
N LEU A 18 3.46 -0.70 2.02
CA LEU A 18 2.58 -0.99 0.89
C LEU A 18 3.32 -1.78 -0.22
N LEU A 19 4.54 -1.37 -0.57
CA LEU A 19 5.36 -2.05 -1.57
C LEU A 19 5.81 -3.45 -1.13
N LEU A 20 6.10 -3.63 0.16
CA LEU A 20 6.44 -4.92 0.75
C LEU A 20 5.26 -5.90 0.65
N LEU A 21 4.06 -5.45 1.02
CA LEU A 21 2.83 -6.22 0.90
C LEU A 21 2.50 -6.52 -0.56
N ALA A 22 2.64 -5.55 -1.46
CA ALA A 22 2.44 -5.73 -2.89
C ALA A 22 3.36 -6.83 -3.46
N GLY A 23 4.64 -6.82 -3.08
CA GLY A 23 5.60 -7.86 -3.50
C GLY A 23 5.27 -9.24 -2.94
N MET A 24 4.84 -9.33 -1.68
CA MET A 24 4.38 -10.59 -1.08
C MET A 24 3.15 -11.15 -1.80
N ILE A 25 2.15 -10.31 -2.07
CA ILE A 25 0.93 -10.75 -2.74
C ILE A 25 1.21 -11.13 -4.19
N ALA A 26 2.00 -10.32 -4.91
CA ALA A 26 2.40 -10.66 -6.27
C ALA A 26 3.15 -11.99 -6.36
N ALA A 27 4.00 -12.30 -5.38
CA ALA A 27 4.71 -13.58 -5.31
C ALA A 27 3.79 -14.81 -5.10
N LEU A 28 2.53 -14.61 -4.71
CA LEU A 28 1.52 -15.68 -4.69
C LEU A 28 0.96 -16.00 -6.07
N PHE A 29 0.98 -15.03 -6.99
CA PHE A 29 0.41 -15.17 -8.33
C PHE A 29 1.48 -15.43 -9.41
N VAL A 30 2.71 -14.98 -9.20
CA VAL A 30 3.79 -15.05 -10.19
C VAL A 30 5.15 -15.27 -9.52
N ALA A 31 6.04 -16.04 -10.17
CA ALA A 31 7.40 -16.27 -9.70
C ALA A 31 8.22 -14.97 -9.68
N ARG A 32 9.07 -14.78 -8.65
CA ARG A 32 9.84 -13.52 -8.42
C ARG A 32 10.84 -13.19 -9.52
N ASP A 33 11.27 -14.20 -10.23
CA ASP A 33 12.24 -14.21 -11.33
C ASP A 33 11.57 -14.07 -12.71
N ALA A 34 10.24 -14.06 -12.77
CA ALA A 34 9.53 -13.91 -14.03
C ALA A 34 9.59 -12.46 -14.53
N VAL A 35 9.70 -12.29 -15.85
CA VAL A 35 9.80 -10.98 -16.52
C VAL A 35 8.60 -10.06 -16.25
N ASN A 36 7.43 -10.65 -15.96
CA ASN A 36 6.19 -9.94 -15.66
C ASN A 36 6.02 -9.63 -14.15
N PHE A 37 6.92 -10.08 -13.28
CA PHE A 37 6.82 -9.85 -11.83
C PHE A 37 6.67 -8.38 -11.45
N PRO A 38 7.46 -7.43 -12.01
CA PRO A 38 7.33 -6.00 -11.65
C PRO A 38 5.97 -5.41 -12.01
N ILE A 39 5.35 -5.88 -13.11
CA ILE A 39 4.03 -5.43 -13.57
C ILE A 39 2.96 -5.92 -12.59
N ILE A 40 2.98 -7.22 -12.25
CA ILE A 40 2.02 -7.79 -11.31
C ILE A 40 2.19 -7.15 -9.92
N GLN A 41 3.44 -6.91 -9.47
CA GLN A 41 3.71 -6.20 -8.23
C GLN A 41 3.12 -4.79 -8.22
N ALA A 42 3.28 -4.02 -9.30
CA ALA A 42 2.72 -2.68 -9.41
C ALA A 42 1.18 -2.69 -9.37
N VAL A 43 0.55 -3.62 -10.09
CA VAL A 43 -0.91 -3.79 -10.10
C VAL A 43 -1.43 -4.20 -8.72
N SER A 44 -0.79 -5.18 -8.07
CA SER A 44 -1.15 -5.58 -6.71
C SER A 44 -0.99 -4.43 -5.71
N GLY A 45 0.08 -3.65 -5.82
CA GLY A 45 0.29 -2.46 -4.98
C GLY A 45 -0.78 -1.39 -5.20
N MET A 46 -1.18 -1.16 -6.45
CA MET A 46 -2.29 -0.25 -6.77
C MET A 46 -3.61 -0.74 -6.16
N LEU A 47 -3.93 -2.03 -6.27
CA LEU A 47 -5.16 -2.59 -5.69
C LEU A 47 -5.16 -2.49 -4.16
N LEU A 48 -4.04 -2.76 -3.50
CA LEU A 48 -3.89 -2.57 -2.04
C LEU A 48 -4.07 -1.11 -1.64
N PHE A 49 -3.53 -0.17 -2.42
CA PHE A 49 -3.70 1.25 -2.16
C PHE A 49 -5.17 1.66 -2.24
N VAL A 50 -5.87 1.25 -3.31
CA VAL A 50 -7.30 1.51 -3.48
C VAL A 50 -8.11 0.89 -2.34
N ALA A 51 -7.82 -0.36 -1.97
CA ALA A 51 -8.48 -1.03 -0.86
C ALA A 51 -8.26 -0.30 0.49
N LEU A 52 -7.04 0.20 0.75
CA LEU A 52 -6.73 0.99 1.93
C LEU A 52 -7.54 2.29 1.97
N VAL A 53 -7.56 3.02 0.84
CA VAL A 53 -8.35 4.27 0.73
C VAL A 53 -9.84 3.98 0.92
N ALA A 54 -10.35 2.92 0.30
CA ALA A 54 -11.75 2.50 0.45
C ALA A 54 -12.08 2.12 1.89
N ALA A 55 -11.20 1.38 2.58
CA ALA A 55 -11.39 1.00 3.98
C ALA A 55 -11.47 2.23 4.90
N ILE A 56 -10.65 3.26 4.64
CA ILE A 56 -10.69 4.54 5.37
C ILE A 56 -11.96 5.33 5.01
N ALA A 57 -12.28 5.43 3.73
CA ALA A 57 -13.42 6.22 3.24
C ALA A 57 -14.77 5.62 3.67
N LEU A 58 -14.88 4.30 3.69
CA LEU A 58 -16.06 3.55 4.09
C LEU A 58 -16.06 3.18 5.58
N TRP A 59 -15.04 3.61 6.35
CA TRP A 59 -15.00 3.34 7.78
C TRP A 59 -16.27 3.91 8.42
N PRO A 60 -17.11 3.06 9.06
CA PRO A 60 -18.35 3.54 9.66
C PRO A 60 -17.99 4.49 10.80
N ARG A 61 -18.15 5.79 10.55
CA ARG A 61 -18.29 6.77 11.62
C ARG A 61 -19.62 6.44 12.28
N GLN A 62 -19.59 5.70 13.38
CA GLN A 62 -20.70 5.65 14.32
C GLN A 62 -21.03 7.11 14.65
N LYS A 63 -22.10 7.62 14.06
CA LYS A 63 -22.67 8.89 14.47
C LYS A 63 -23.19 8.61 15.87
N GLU A 64 -22.57 9.23 16.86
CA GLU A 64 -23.09 9.29 18.22
C GLU A 64 -24.52 9.81 18.12
N HIS A 65 -25.49 8.95 18.48
CA HIS A 65 -26.89 9.31 18.62
C HIS A 65 -27.12 9.96 19.97
#